data_AF-A0A7Y3ET07-F1
#
_entry.id   AF-A0A7Y3ET07-F1
#
_cell.length_a   1.000
_cell.length_b   1.000
_cell.length_c   1.000
_cell.angle_alpha   90.00
_cell.angle_beta   90.00
_cell.angle_gamma   90.00
#
_symmetry.space_group_name_H-M   'P 1'
#
loop_
_entity.id
_entity.type
_entity.pdbx_description
1 polymer ?
#
loop_
_entity_poly.entity_id
_entity_poly.type
_entity_poly.pdbx_seq_one_letter_code
_entity_poly.pdbx_strand_id
1 'polypeptide(L)'
;SRKHRFAEGFVVASLVYLIGPLTILGSIKDGLGDPNDLFVKAGLDGFASIAFAAVYGWGVALSAGLILVIQGGIALFANALEGVLSDAMVDALEAAGGILLIGIALRLLDLKKIRVANMLPALVIAPLLVAIFVE
;
A
#
# COMPACT_ATOMS: atom_id res chain seq x y z
N SER A 1 -6.36 -4.24 25.99
CA SER A 1 -5.28 -3.28 26.36
C SER A 1 -5.11 -2.27 25.25
N ARG A 2 -5.25 -0.94 25.50
CA ARG A 2 -5.25 0.14 24.47
C ARG A 2 -4.09 0.06 23.47
N LYS A 3 -2.95 -0.48 23.87
CA LYS A 3 -1.77 -0.72 23.02
C LYS A 3 -2.07 -1.63 21.81
N HIS A 4 -2.91 -2.64 21.99
CA HIS A 4 -3.28 -3.57 20.92
C HIS A 4 -4.11 -2.87 19.84
N ARG A 5 -5.07 -2.04 20.24
CA ARG A 5 -5.94 -1.28 19.32
C ARG A 5 -5.14 -0.25 18.52
N PHE A 6 -4.18 0.40 19.16
CA PHE A 6 -3.24 1.32 18.53
C PHE A 6 -2.36 0.63 17.48
N ALA A 7 -1.68 -0.45 17.85
CA ALA A 7 -0.79 -1.17 16.95
C ALA A 7 -1.56 -1.78 15.77
N GLU A 8 -2.76 -2.29 16.03
CA GLU A 8 -3.65 -2.83 15.00
C GLU A 8 -4.11 -1.75 14.01
N GLY A 9 -4.52 -0.57 14.49
CA GLY A 9 -4.89 0.55 13.63
C GLY A 9 -3.75 1.03 12.74
N PHE A 10 -2.56 1.17 13.31
CA PHE A 10 -1.35 1.52 12.56
C PHE A 10 -1.07 0.50 11.45
N VAL A 11 -1.08 -0.79 11.77
CA VAL A 11 -0.79 -1.85 10.81
C VAL A 11 -1.86 -1.93 9.73
N VAL A 12 -3.15 -1.95 10.09
CA VAL A 12 -4.24 -2.07 9.11
C VAL A 12 -4.25 -0.88 8.16
N ALA A 13 -4.16 0.36 8.67
CA ALA A 13 -4.14 1.55 7.84
C ALA A 13 -2.91 1.57 6.92
N SER A 14 -1.72 1.30 7.47
CA SER A 14 -0.47 1.23 6.69
C SER A 14 -0.54 0.21 5.56
N LEU A 15 -1.09 -0.98 5.85
CA LEU A 15 -1.28 -2.02 4.84
C LEU A 15 -2.21 -1.52 3.73
N VAL A 16 -3.41 -1.05 4.08
CA VAL A 16 -4.39 -0.59 3.07
C VAL A 16 -3.80 0.52 2.19
N TYR A 17 -3.06 1.46 2.78
CA TYR A 17 -2.51 2.59 2.04
C TYR A 17 -1.34 2.22 1.14
N LEU A 18 -0.50 1.25 1.53
CA LEU A 18 0.73 0.92 0.81
C LEU A 18 0.62 -0.26 -0.16
N ILE A 19 -0.40 -1.11 -0.03
CA ILE A 19 -0.54 -2.32 -0.86
C ILE A 19 -0.84 -2.01 -2.33
N GLY A 20 -1.49 -0.89 -2.64
CA GLY A 20 -1.94 -0.58 -4.00
C GLY A 20 -0.80 -0.27 -4.96
N PRO A 21 -0.93 -0.61 -6.27
CA PRO A 21 0.10 -0.34 -7.29
C PRO A 21 0.37 1.17 -7.45
N LEU A 22 -0.66 2.00 -7.23
CA LEU A 22 -0.54 3.46 -7.22
C LEU A 22 0.41 3.99 -6.14
N THR A 23 0.71 3.21 -5.09
CA THR A 23 1.75 3.58 -4.12
C THR A 23 3.12 3.58 -4.78
N ILE A 24 3.40 2.61 -5.65
CA ILE A 24 4.71 2.47 -6.29
C ILE A 24 4.73 3.33 -7.56
N LEU A 25 3.80 3.10 -8.49
CA LEU A 25 3.73 3.86 -9.75
C LEU A 25 3.46 5.35 -9.51
N GLY A 26 2.52 5.68 -8.64
CA GLY A 26 2.18 7.07 -8.35
C GLY A 26 3.37 7.81 -7.71
N SER A 27 4.15 7.15 -6.86
CA SER A 27 5.35 7.76 -6.28
C SER A 27 6.48 7.92 -7.29
N ILE A 28 6.65 6.98 -8.23
CA ILE A 28 7.61 7.13 -9.33
C ILE A 28 7.20 8.31 -10.22
N LYS A 29 5.93 8.38 -10.65
CA LYS A 29 5.42 9.49 -11.46
C LYS A 29 5.53 10.84 -10.75
N ASP A 30 5.22 10.90 -9.46
CA ASP A 30 5.40 12.09 -8.62
C ASP A 30 6.87 12.58 -8.63
N GLY A 31 7.82 11.66 -8.44
CA GLY A 31 9.25 11.98 -8.51
C GLY A 31 9.76 12.36 -9.91
N LEU A 32 9.03 12.01 -10.97
CA LEU A 32 9.27 12.45 -12.35
C LEU A 32 8.52 13.74 -12.73
N GLY A 33 7.73 14.30 -11.81
CA GLY A 33 7.03 15.58 -11.98
C GLY A 33 5.55 15.48 -12.37
N ASP A 34 4.94 14.30 -12.37
CA ASP A 34 3.49 14.09 -12.58
C ASP A 34 2.80 13.51 -11.33
N PRO A 35 2.38 14.35 -10.37
CA PRO A 35 1.82 13.92 -9.09
C PRO A 35 0.32 13.56 -9.14
N ASN A 36 -0.33 13.63 -10.31
CA ASN A 36 -1.80 13.58 -10.41
C ASN A 36 -2.40 12.32 -9.77
N ASP A 37 -1.80 11.15 -10.05
CA ASP A 37 -2.26 9.86 -9.49
C ASP A 37 -2.12 9.83 -7.96
N LEU A 38 -1.04 10.41 -7.44
CA LEU A 38 -0.76 10.44 -6.00
C LEU A 38 -1.70 11.41 -5.27
N PHE A 39 -2.11 12.52 -5.89
CA PHE A 39 -3.11 13.43 -5.32
C PHE A 39 -4.50 12.80 -5.22
N VAL A 40 -4.92 12.07 -6.27
CA VAL A 40 -6.19 11.32 -6.21
C VAL A 40 -6.14 10.30 -5.08
N LYS A 41 -5.03 9.57 -4.98
CA LYS A 41 -4.82 8.60 -3.90
C LYS A 41 -4.80 9.23 -2.52
N ALA A 42 -4.12 10.36 -2.33
CA ALA A 42 -4.09 11.08 -1.05
C ALA A 42 -5.50 11.49 -0.59
N GLY A 43 -6.37 11.91 -1.51
CA GLY A 43 -7.78 12.18 -1.22
C GLY A 43 -8.54 10.93 -0.74
N LEU A 44 -8.36 9.80 -1.42
CA LEU A 44 -8.98 8.52 -1.06
C LEU A 44 -8.48 8.02 0.30
N ASP A 45 -7.17 8.06 0.54
CA ASP A 45 -6.55 7.63 1.80
C ASP A 45 -6.98 8.53 2.96
N GLY A 46 -7.09 9.85 2.73
CA GLY A 46 -7.61 10.81 3.69
C GLY A 46 -9.06 10.53 4.07
N PHE A 47 -9.93 10.28 3.10
CA PHE A 47 -11.31 9.85 3.37
C PHE A 47 -11.37 8.53 4.15
N ALA A 48 -10.61 7.52 3.73
CA ALA A 48 -10.53 6.23 4.40
C ALA A 48 -9.99 6.35 5.84
N SER A 49 -9.09 7.30 6.10
CA SER A 49 -8.50 7.51 7.43
C SER A 49 -9.54 7.89 8.48
N ILE A 50 -10.60 8.61 8.09
CA ILE A 50 -11.70 8.97 8.99
C ILE A 50 -12.41 7.70 9.48
N ALA A 51 -12.76 6.81 8.55
CA ALA A 51 -13.40 5.55 8.87
C ALA A 51 -12.49 4.64 9.71
N PHE A 52 -11.23 4.49 9.32
CA PHE A 52 -10.27 3.68 10.08
C PHE A 52 -9.98 4.26 11.46
N ALA A 53 -9.89 5.59 11.62
CA ALA A 53 -9.68 6.23 12.91
C ALA A 53 -10.90 6.05 13.83
N ALA A 54 -12.12 6.03 13.29
CA ALA A 54 -13.32 5.72 14.06
C ALA A 54 -13.29 4.29 14.64
N VAL A 55 -12.85 3.31 13.85
CA VAL A 55 -12.80 1.89 14.24
C VAL A 55 -11.58 1.58 15.12
N TYR A 56 -10.39 1.98 14.67
CA TYR A 56 -9.11 1.58 15.26
C TYR A 56 -8.46 2.67 16.14
N GLY A 57 -8.95 3.90 16.11
CA GLY A 57 -8.45 5.01 16.93
C GLY A 57 -7.19 5.66 16.36
N TRP A 58 -6.48 6.38 17.24
CA TRP A 58 -5.38 7.29 16.86
C TRP A 58 -4.16 6.63 16.22
N GLY A 59 -4.04 5.29 16.28
CA GLY A 59 -2.95 4.56 15.61
C GLY A 59 -2.90 4.77 14.09
N VAL A 60 -4.04 5.13 13.48
CA VAL A 60 -4.14 5.44 12.05
C VAL A 60 -3.30 6.67 11.67
N ALA A 61 -3.22 7.70 12.53
CA ALA A 61 -2.45 8.91 12.21
C ALA A 61 -0.95 8.63 12.00
N LEU A 62 -0.41 7.58 12.62
CA LEU A 62 0.99 7.18 12.44
C LEU A 62 1.28 6.53 11.09
N SER A 63 0.26 6.00 10.39
CA SER A 63 0.49 5.46 9.04
C SER A 63 0.93 6.56 8.08
N ALA A 64 0.55 7.82 8.30
CA ALA A 64 1.00 8.96 7.50
C ALA A 64 2.53 9.09 7.50
N GLY A 65 3.19 8.82 8.64
CA GLY A 65 4.65 8.81 8.71
C GLY A 65 5.28 7.70 7.88
N LEU A 66 4.70 6.49 7.91
CA LEU A 66 5.18 5.38 7.10
C LEU A 66 4.94 5.63 5.60
N ILE A 67 3.76 6.17 5.25
CA ILE A 67 3.42 6.59 3.89
C ILE A 67 4.46 7.58 3.37
N LEU A 68 4.76 8.63 4.15
CA LEU A 68 5.73 9.65 3.76
C LEU A 68 7.12 9.07 3.53
N VAL A 69 7.57 8.16 4.41
CA VAL A 69 8.88 7.51 4.25
C VAL A 69 8.92 6.62 3.01
N ILE A 70 7.90 5.81 2.77
CA ILE A 70 7.87 4.86 1.65
C ILE A 70 7.62 5.57 0.32
N GLN A 71 6.52 6.32 0.20
CA GLN A 71 6.17 7.03 -1.03
C GLN A 71 7.17 8.14 -1.33
N GLY A 72 7.52 8.96 -0.34
CA GLY A 72 8.52 10.01 -0.50
C GLY A 72 9.91 9.43 -0.80
N GLY A 73 10.27 8.30 -0.20
CA GLY A 73 11.50 7.58 -0.54
C GLY A 73 11.52 7.12 -2.00
N ILE A 74 10.44 6.52 -2.49
CA ILE A 74 10.32 6.11 -3.90
C ILE A 74 10.40 7.32 -4.83
N ALA A 75 9.69 8.41 -4.52
CA ALA A 75 9.70 9.64 -5.30
C ALA A 75 11.11 10.25 -5.40
N LEU A 76 11.87 10.27 -4.29
CA LEU A 76 13.25 10.77 -4.30
C LEU A 76 14.18 9.96 -5.23
N PHE A 77 13.93 8.67 -5.39
CA PHE A 77 14.71 7.77 -6.26
C PHE A 77 14.02 7.48 -7.60
N ALA A 78 12.98 8.23 -7.98
CA ALA A 78 12.16 7.92 -9.15
C ALA A 78 12.96 7.81 -10.46
N ASN A 79 13.92 8.70 -10.71
CA ASN A 79 14.78 8.65 -11.89
C ASN A 79 15.59 7.34 -12.00
N ALA A 80 15.94 6.70 -10.87
CA ALA A 80 16.66 5.43 -10.87
C ALA A 80 15.72 4.21 -11.00
N LEU A 81 14.43 4.41 -10.73
CA LEU A 81 13.38 3.39 -10.79
C LEU A 81 12.56 3.47 -12.09
N GLU A 82 12.75 4.52 -12.88
CA GLU A 82 12.10 4.68 -14.18
C GLU A 82 12.46 3.52 -15.10
N GLY A 83 11.44 2.87 -15.67
CA GLY A 83 11.60 1.71 -16.55
C GLY A 83 11.91 0.39 -15.83
N VAL A 84 11.96 0.35 -14.49
CA VAL A 84 12.18 -0.91 -13.74
C VAL A 84 10.92 -1.77 -13.67
N LEU A 85 9.73 -1.15 -13.66
CA LEU A 85 8.46 -1.88 -13.69
C LEU A 85 7.90 -1.87 -15.11
N SER A 86 7.74 -3.05 -15.70
CA SER A 86 6.93 -3.24 -16.90
C SER A 86 5.44 -3.34 -16.58
N ASP A 87 4.59 -3.16 -17.58
CA ASP A 87 3.14 -3.29 -17.45
C ASP A 87 2.75 -4.66 -16.86
N ALA A 88 3.44 -5.74 -17.26
CA ALA A 88 3.18 -7.07 -16.72
C ALA A 88 3.54 -7.19 -15.22
N MET A 89 4.61 -6.54 -14.78
CA MET A 89 4.98 -6.49 -13.35
C MET A 89 3.96 -5.69 -12.55
N VAL A 90 3.42 -4.62 -13.13
CA VAL A 90 2.37 -3.79 -12.53
C VAL A 90 1.08 -4.59 -12.36
N ASP A 91 0.65 -5.32 -13.40
CA ASP A 91 -0.53 -6.18 -13.34
C ASP A 91 -0.40 -7.24 -12.24
N ALA A 92 0.78 -7.85 -12.10
CA ALA A 92 1.04 -8.82 -11.05
C ALA A 92 1.04 -8.21 -9.64
N LEU A 93 1.58 -6.99 -9.49
CA LEU A 93 1.51 -6.22 -8.25
C LEU A 93 0.06 -5.87 -7.90
N GLU A 94 -0.76 -5.46 -8.87
CA GLU A 94 -2.17 -5.16 -8.68
C GLU A 94 -2.96 -6.41 -8.27
N ALA A 95 -2.74 -7.54 -8.95
CA ALA A 95 -3.38 -8.80 -8.61
C ALA A 95 -3.03 -9.27 -7.19
N ALA A 96 -1.74 -9.23 -6.83
CA ALA A 96 -1.29 -9.56 -5.47
C ALA A 96 -1.89 -8.60 -4.44
N GLY A 97 -1.86 -7.29 -4.73
CA GLY A 97 -2.40 -6.27 -3.84
C GLY A 97 -3.91 -6.41 -3.63
N GLY A 98 -4.67 -6.69 -4.68
CA GLY A 98 -6.11 -6.96 -4.59
C GLY A 98 -6.44 -8.13 -3.68
N ILE A 99 -5.68 -9.23 -3.76
CA ILE A 99 -5.84 -10.39 -2.85
C ILE A 99 -5.57 -10.01 -1.40
N LEU A 100 -4.51 -9.23 -1.15
CA LEU A 100 -4.20 -8.75 0.19
C LEU A 100 -5.31 -7.83 0.73
N LEU A 101 -5.85 -6.94 -0.10
CA LEU A 101 -6.96 -6.05 0.26
C LEU A 101 -8.24 -6.83 0.59
N ILE A 102 -8.56 -7.89 -0.16
CA ILE A 102 -9.66 -8.80 0.17
C ILE A 102 -9.43 -9.43 1.55
N GLY A 103 -8.20 -9.85 1.84
CA GLY A 103 -7.83 -10.38 3.15
C GLY A 103 -8.05 -9.38 4.29
N ILE A 104 -7.79 -8.10 4.05
CA ILE A 104 -8.05 -7.02 5.00
C ILE A 104 -9.56 -6.79 5.14
N ALA A 105 -10.29 -6.74 4.03
CA ALA A 105 -11.74 -6.57 4.04
C ALA A 105 -12.43 -7.66 4.88
N LEU A 106 -12.07 -8.94 4.68
CA LEU A 106 -12.61 -10.06 5.47
C LEU A 106 -12.35 -9.92 6.98
N ARG A 107 -11.22 -9.31 7.35
CA ARG A 107 -10.89 -9.00 8.74
C ARG A 107 -11.69 -7.81 9.27
N LEU A 108 -11.88 -6.76 8.46
CA LEU A 108 -12.68 -5.57 8.81
C LEU A 108 -14.15 -5.94 9.03
N LEU A 109 -14.69 -6.84 8.19
CA LEU A 109 -16.05 -7.37 8.27
C LEU A 109 -16.23 -8.39 9.42
N ASP A 110 -15.16 -8.69 10.19
CA ASP A 110 -15.11 -9.72 11.23
C ASP A 110 -15.56 -11.12 10.79
N LEU A 111 -15.44 -11.42 9.49
CA LEU A 111 -15.78 -12.72 8.90
C LEU A 111 -14.66 -13.73 9.12
N LYS A 112 -13.39 -13.31 8.92
CA LYS A 112 -12.22 -14.16 9.09
C LYS A 112 -10.97 -13.37 9.42
N LYS A 113 -10.24 -13.81 10.45
CA LYS A 113 -8.96 -13.22 10.85
C LYS A 113 -7.82 -13.77 9.97
N ILE A 114 -7.47 -13.04 8.92
CA ILE A 114 -6.34 -13.36 8.04
C ILE A 114 -5.11 -12.54 8.48
N ARG A 115 -3.95 -13.19 8.55
CA ARG A 115 -2.66 -12.54 8.88
C ARG A 115 -2.05 -11.91 7.62
N VAL A 116 -2.72 -10.89 7.07
CA VAL A 116 -2.32 -10.24 5.80
C VAL A 116 -0.88 -9.72 5.84
N ALA A 117 -0.40 -9.27 7.00
CA ALA A 117 0.99 -8.85 7.17
C ALA A 117 2.02 -9.93 6.76
N ASN A 118 1.70 -11.21 6.95
CA ASN A 118 2.58 -12.33 6.55
C ASN A 118 2.58 -12.56 5.03
N MET A 119 1.61 -12.00 4.32
CA MET A 119 1.47 -12.10 2.87
C MET A 119 2.09 -10.90 2.15
N LEU A 120 2.59 -9.89 2.89
CA LEU A 120 3.30 -8.74 2.31
C LEU A 120 4.44 -9.09 1.35
N PRO A 121 5.25 -10.14 1.59
CA PRO A 121 6.30 -10.52 0.64
C PRO A 121 5.77 -10.80 -0.77
N ALA A 122 4.49 -11.15 -0.92
CA ALA A 122 3.86 -11.37 -2.23
C ALA A 122 3.93 -10.13 -3.14
N LEU A 123 3.91 -8.91 -2.59
CA LEU A 123 4.01 -7.67 -3.39
C LEU A 123 5.37 -7.50 -4.07
N VAL A 124 6.41 -8.17 -3.56
CA VAL A 124 7.74 -8.17 -4.17
C VAL A 124 7.93 -9.42 -5.01
N ILE A 125 7.49 -10.57 -4.49
CA ILE A 125 7.66 -11.87 -5.17
C ILE A 125 6.87 -11.92 -6.48
N ALA A 126 5.64 -11.40 -6.52
CA ALA A 126 4.81 -11.45 -7.72
C ALA A 126 5.44 -10.73 -8.93
N PRO A 127 5.82 -9.43 -8.86
CA PRO A 127 6.49 -8.76 -9.96
C PRO A 127 7.87 -9.36 -10.26
N LEU A 128 8.60 -9.84 -9.25
CA LEU A 128 9.90 -10.49 -9.46
C LEU A 128 9.77 -11.80 -10.27
N LEU A 129 8.73 -12.60 -10.02
CA LEU A 129 8.47 -13.80 -10.80
C LEU A 129 8.12 -13.45 -12.25
N VAL A 130 7.32 -12.40 -12.47
CA VAL A 130 7.04 -11.93 -13.84
C VAL A 130 8.33 -11.50 -14.55
N ALA A 131 9.18 -10.72 -13.89
CA ALA A 131 10.45 -10.27 -14.45
C ALA A 131 11.43 -11.41 -14.81
N ILE A 132 11.30 -12.60 -14.21
CA ILE A 132 12.18 -13.75 -14.48
C ILE A 132 11.61 -14.70 -15.55
N PHE A 133 10.28 -14.83 -15.60
CA PHE A 133 9.63 -15.88 -16.40
C PHE A 133 8.86 -15.35 -17.61
N VAL A 134 8.49 -14.07 -17.62
CA VAL A 134 7.72 -13.43 -18.70
C VAL A 134 8.60 -12.54 -19.57
N GLU A 135 9.61 -11.91 -18.97
CA GLU A 135 10.65 -11.13 -19.64
C GLU A 135 11.91 -11.96 -19.88
#